data_AF-A0AAW7NW17-F1
#
_entry.id   AF-A0AAW7NW17-F1
#
_cell.length_a   1.000
_cell.length_b   1.000
_cell.length_c   1.000
_cell.angle_alpha   90.00
_cell.angle_beta   90.00
_cell.angle_gamma   90.00
#
_symmetry.space_group_name_H-M   'P 1'
#
loop_
_entity.id
_entity.type
_entity.pdbx_description
1 polymer ?
#
loop_
_entity_poly.entity_id
_entity_poly.type
_entity_poly.pdbx_seq_one_letter_code
_entity_poly.pdbx_strand_id
1 'polypeptide(L)'
;MSVKVTYNCYINLCEDYMYGKKFLALPEKIKDAIDKCFDGAELEAFGDGNPDDMWVNHYECFDTEEVLTYYTKMLTDENYQELFESGKLEGYIEQHLEEIKERLRVRYYFLGYVDNQWHVFV
;
A
#
# COMPACT_ATOMS: atom_id res chain seq x y z
N MET A 1 -30.39 -16.56 9.26
CA MET A 1 -30.80 -15.38 8.49
C MET A 1 -29.53 -14.60 8.23
N SER A 2 -29.15 -14.41 6.96
CA SER A 2 -28.00 -13.58 6.59
C SER A 2 -28.52 -12.25 6.04
N VAL A 3 -27.77 -11.18 6.32
CA VAL A 3 -28.04 -9.84 5.78
C VAL A 3 -26.90 -9.54 4.82
N LYS A 4 -27.24 -9.06 3.61
CA LYS A 4 -26.26 -8.58 2.63
C LYS A 4 -26.39 -7.07 2.52
N VAL A 5 -25.27 -6.37 2.60
CA VAL A 5 -25.17 -4.93 2.38
C VAL A 5 -24.27 -4.71 1.16
N THR A 6 -24.60 -3.73 0.34
CA THR A 6 -23.82 -3.38 -0.86
C THR A 6 -23.30 -1.97 -0.73
N TYR A 7 -22.01 -1.80 -0.98
CA TYR A 7 -21.31 -0.51 -0.98
C TYR A 7 -20.89 -0.16 -2.41
N ASN A 8 -20.84 1.13 -2.73
CA ASN A 8 -20.37 1.60 -4.04
C ASN A 8 -18.86 1.40 -4.21
N CYS A 9 -18.10 1.44 -3.10
CA CYS A 9 -16.68 1.19 -3.06
C CYS A 9 -16.26 0.74 -1.64
N TYR A 10 -15.06 0.18 -1.51
CA TYR A 10 -14.54 -0.34 -0.24
C TYR A 10 -14.23 0.79 0.74
N ILE A 11 -13.75 1.94 0.25
CA ILE A 11 -13.45 3.09 1.10
C ILE A 11 -14.70 3.62 1.81
N ASN A 12 -15.89 3.54 1.19
CA ASN A 12 -17.13 3.89 1.88
C ASN A 12 -17.46 2.92 3.03
N LEU A 13 -17.16 1.63 2.87
CA LEU A 13 -17.31 0.63 3.94
C LEU A 13 -16.40 0.98 5.13
N CYS A 14 -15.19 1.49 4.88
CA CYS A 14 -14.23 1.85 5.93
C CYS A 14 -14.76 2.87 6.95
N GLU A 15 -15.74 3.71 6.60
CA GLU A 15 -16.37 4.68 7.51
C GLU A 15 -17.10 4.04 8.70
N ASP A 16 -17.50 2.78 8.57
CA ASP A 16 -18.25 2.08 9.61
C ASP A 16 -17.35 1.34 10.63
N TYR A 17 -16.04 1.32 10.40
CA TYR A 17 -15.07 0.54 11.16
C TYR A 17 -14.10 1.41 11.96
N MET A 18 -13.59 0.91 13.08
CA MET A 18 -12.84 1.72 14.05
C MET A 18 -11.47 2.14 13.50
N TYR A 19 -10.71 1.16 13.03
CA TYR A 19 -9.42 1.30 12.36
C TYR A 19 -9.58 1.50 10.85
N GLY A 20 -10.64 0.96 10.22
CA GLY A 20 -10.94 1.17 8.80
C GLY A 20 -10.97 2.65 8.42
N LYS A 21 -11.49 3.52 9.29
CA LYS A 21 -11.48 4.99 9.10
C LYS A 21 -10.11 5.60 8.80
N LYS A 22 -9.02 4.93 9.18
CA LYS A 22 -7.67 5.41 8.87
C LYS A 22 -7.36 5.35 7.38
N PHE A 23 -7.98 4.45 6.61
CA PHE A 23 -7.89 4.44 5.15
C PHE A 23 -8.43 5.73 4.51
N LEU A 24 -9.40 6.40 5.15
CA LEU A 24 -9.99 7.65 4.64
C LEU A 24 -8.98 8.81 4.64
N ALA A 25 -7.97 8.75 5.51
CA ALA A 25 -6.91 9.75 5.63
C ALA A 25 -5.75 9.52 4.64
N LEU A 26 -5.75 8.40 3.92
CA LEU A 26 -4.71 8.12 2.93
C LEU A 26 -4.87 8.99 1.67
N PRO A 27 -3.80 9.22 0.91
CA PRO A 27 -3.87 9.93 -0.36
C PRO A 27 -4.88 9.30 -1.32
N GLU A 28 -5.55 10.12 -2.14
CA GLU A 28 -6.62 9.66 -3.06
C GLU A 28 -6.18 8.51 -3.96
N LYS A 29 -4.96 8.62 -4.51
CA LYS A 29 -4.35 7.57 -5.34
C LYS A 29 -4.27 6.21 -4.65
N ILE A 30 -4.04 6.20 -3.33
CA ILE A 30 -3.97 4.96 -2.55
C ILE A 30 -5.38 4.43 -2.29
N LYS A 31 -6.33 5.31 -1.96
CA LYS A 31 -7.75 4.94 -1.79
C LYS A 31 -8.33 4.32 -3.07
N ASP A 32 -8.06 4.90 -4.24
CA ASP A 32 -8.45 4.35 -5.54
C ASP A 32 -7.87 2.94 -5.78
N ALA A 33 -6.61 2.73 -5.39
CA ALA A 33 -5.95 1.43 -5.52
C ALA A 33 -6.56 0.38 -4.58
N ILE A 34 -6.93 0.78 -3.36
CA ILE A 34 -7.64 -0.08 -2.40
C ILE A 34 -9.02 -0.45 -2.95
N ASP A 35 -9.79 0.52 -3.44
CA ASP A 35 -11.11 0.27 -4.04
C ASP A 35 -11.01 -0.71 -5.21
N LYS A 36 -9.99 -0.56 -6.06
CA LYS A 36 -9.72 -1.49 -7.16
C LYS A 36 -9.34 -2.90 -6.68
N CYS A 37 -8.65 -3.01 -5.54
CA CYS A 37 -8.29 -4.31 -4.95
C CYS A 37 -9.52 -5.12 -4.54
N PHE A 38 -10.58 -4.44 -4.10
CA PHE A 38 -11.82 -5.05 -3.62
C PHE A 38 -13.00 -4.95 -4.60
N ASP A 39 -12.75 -4.49 -5.84
CA ASP A 39 -13.80 -4.31 -6.83
C ASP A 39 -14.50 -5.64 -7.15
N GLY A 40 -15.83 -5.67 -6.96
CA GLY A 40 -16.66 -6.86 -7.11
C GLY A 40 -16.48 -7.94 -6.04
N ALA A 41 -15.70 -7.71 -4.98
CA ALA A 41 -15.49 -8.68 -3.91
C ALA A 41 -16.73 -8.82 -3.02
N GLU A 42 -17.02 -10.06 -2.59
CA GLU A 42 -17.96 -10.34 -1.51
C GLU A 42 -17.17 -10.59 -0.22
N LEU A 43 -17.44 -9.80 0.82
CA LEU A 43 -16.67 -9.80 2.05
C LEU A 43 -17.54 -10.26 3.23
N GLU A 44 -16.98 -11.15 4.03
CA GLU A 44 -17.56 -11.51 5.32
C GLU A 44 -17.29 -10.39 6.32
N ALA A 45 -18.30 -10.02 7.12
CA ALA A 45 -18.18 -8.92 8.08
C ALA A 45 -17.06 -9.12 9.12
N PHE A 46 -16.66 -10.37 9.38
CA PHE A 46 -15.58 -10.75 10.31
C PHE A 46 -14.49 -11.59 9.63
N GLY A 47 -14.38 -11.52 8.29
CA GLY A 47 -13.30 -12.17 7.55
C GLY A 47 -12.15 -11.21 7.22
N ASP A 48 -11.15 -11.72 6.51
CA ASP A 48 -9.90 -11.01 6.19
C ASP A 48 -10.11 -9.71 5.38
N GLY A 49 -11.24 -9.57 4.68
CA GLY A 49 -11.60 -8.33 3.99
C GLY A 49 -12.19 -7.25 4.89
N ASN A 50 -12.36 -7.50 6.20
CA ASN A 50 -12.84 -6.53 7.16
C ASN A 50 -11.89 -5.31 7.22
N PRO A 51 -12.38 -4.06 7.16
CA PRO A 51 -11.51 -2.88 7.16
C PRO A 51 -10.61 -2.71 8.38
N ASP A 52 -11.03 -3.16 9.56
CA ASP A 52 -10.18 -3.13 10.75
C ASP A 52 -9.05 -4.15 10.65
N ASP A 53 -9.36 -5.34 10.18
CA ASP A 53 -8.38 -6.39 9.96
C ASP A 53 -7.38 -6.00 8.85
N MET A 54 -7.89 -5.49 7.73
CA MET A 54 -7.07 -4.99 6.63
C MET A 54 -6.13 -3.88 7.08
N TRP A 55 -6.58 -2.95 7.94
CA TRP A 55 -5.71 -1.90 8.47
C TRP A 55 -4.64 -2.45 9.42
N VAL A 56 -5.03 -3.35 10.33
CA VAL A 56 -4.17 -3.79 11.44
C VAL A 56 -3.17 -4.86 11.00
N ASN A 57 -3.58 -5.78 10.13
CA ASN A 57 -2.83 -6.99 9.82
C ASN A 57 -2.28 -7.04 8.39
N HIS A 58 -2.91 -6.33 7.45
CA HIS A 58 -2.56 -6.44 6.03
C HIS A 58 -1.95 -5.19 5.43
N TYR A 59 -2.22 -4.00 5.96
CA TYR A 59 -1.70 -2.75 5.42
C TYR A 59 -0.35 -2.40 5.99
N GLU A 60 0.62 -2.16 5.11
CA GLU A 60 1.96 -1.70 5.46
C GLU A 60 2.33 -0.46 4.65
N CYS A 61 3.12 0.41 5.28
CA CYS A 61 3.62 1.65 4.70
C CYS A 61 5.12 1.73 4.92
N PHE A 62 5.88 1.29 3.92
CA PHE A 62 7.34 1.23 4.00
C PHE A 62 7.98 2.55 3.61
N ASP A 63 9.12 2.84 4.24
CA ASP A 63 9.96 3.93 3.78
C ASP A 63 10.77 3.53 2.54
N THR A 64 11.33 4.53 1.88
CA THR A 64 12.08 4.34 0.63
C THR A 64 13.43 3.66 0.85
N GLU A 65 14.04 3.81 2.02
CA GLU A 65 15.31 3.16 2.33
C GLU A 65 15.12 1.65 2.41
N GLU A 66 14.19 1.19 3.25
CA GLU A 66 13.84 -0.22 3.44
C GLU A 66 13.43 -0.87 2.12
N VAL A 67 12.65 -0.17 1.29
CA VAL A 67 12.24 -0.68 -0.03
C VAL A 67 13.45 -0.91 -0.92
N LEU A 68 14.35 0.05 -1.04
CA LEU A 68 15.49 -0.04 -1.96
C LEU A 68 16.60 -0.96 -1.45
N THR A 69 16.86 -1.01 -0.14
CA THR A 69 17.97 -1.78 0.44
C THR A 69 17.56 -3.18 0.88
N TYR A 70 16.41 -3.34 1.54
CA TYR A 70 16.02 -4.59 2.17
C TYR A 70 15.04 -5.40 1.32
N TYR A 71 13.89 -4.81 0.95
CA TYR A 71 12.82 -5.56 0.29
C TYR A 71 13.16 -5.88 -1.16
N THR A 72 13.68 -4.90 -1.91
CA THR A 72 14.06 -5.12 -3.30
C THR A 72 15.54 -5.48 -3.48
N LYS A 73 16.41 -5.12 -2.52
CA LYS A 73 17.86 -5.29 -2.60
C LYS A 73 18.44 -4.71 -3.88
N MET A 74 17.93 -3.57 -4.31
CA MET A 74 18.43 -2.84 -5.48
C MET A 74 19.67 -2.02 -5.12
N LEU A 75 19.76 -1.55 -3.88
CA LEU A 75 20.87 -0.77 -3.37
C LEU A 75 21.46 -1.43 -2.11
N THR A 76 22.72 -1.09 -1.83
CA THR A 76 23.30 -1.23 -0.49
C THR A 76 22.98 0.03 0.32
N ASP A 77 23.13 -0.03 1.64
CA ASP A 77 22.96 1.13 2.52
C ASP A 77 23.90 2.29 2.12
N GLU A 78 25.15 1.96 1.74
CA GLU A 78 26.15 2.94 1.24
C GLU A 78 25.67 3.64 -0.04
N ASN A 79 25.19 2.88 -1.03
CA ASN A 79 24.71 3.44 -2.30
C ASN A 79 23.44 4.29 -2.11
N TYR A 80 22.55 3.86 -1.21
CA TYR A 80 21.36 4.63 -0.85
C TYR A 80 21.76 5.99 -0.26
N GLN A 81 22.67 5.99 0.73
CA GLN A 81 23.12 7.22 1.37
C GLN A 81 23.78 8.19 0.39
N GLU A 82 24.61 7.70 -0.53
CA GLU A 82 25.23 8.54 -1.57
C GLU A 82 24.17 9.20 -2.48
N LEU A 83 23.16 8.43 -2.91
CA LEU A 83 22.07 8.96 -3.73
C LEU A 83 21.21 9.98 -2.98
N PHE A 84 20.94 9.72 -1.70
CA PHE A 84 20.18 10.62 -0.83
C PHE A 84 20.93 11.94 -0.61
N GLU A 85 22.19 11.89 -0.17
CA GLU A 85 23.02 13.08 0.10
C GLU A 85 23.31 13.90 -1.16
N SER A 86 23.45 13.24 -2.32
CA SER A 86 23.64 13.92 -3.60
C SER A 86 22.36 14.49 -4.21
N GLY A 87 21.18 14.26 -3.59
CA GLY A 87 19.89 14.72 -4.08
C GLY A 87 19.43 14.02 -5.37
N LYS A 88 19.95 12.82 -5.66
CA LYS A 88 19.65 12.06 -6.89
C LYS A 88 18.69 10.90 -6.66
N LEU A 89 18.29 10.65 -5.42
CA LEU A 89 17.44 9.53 -5.04
C LEU A 89 16.09 9.53 -5.78
N GLU A 90 15.43 10.68 -5.88
CA GLU A 90 14.12 10.78 -6.54
C GLU A 90 14.21 10.39 -8.03
N GLY A 91 15.20 10.92 -8.76
CA GLY A 91 15.44 10.54 -10.15
C GLY A 91 15.78 9.07 -10.35
N TYR A 92 16.49 8.47 -9.38
CA TYR A 92 16.74 7.02 -9.37
C TYR A 92 15.43 6.23 -9.22
N ILE A 93 14.56 6.61 -8.28
CA ILE A 93 13.26 5.96 -8.08
C ILE A 93 12.40 6.09 -9.33
N GLU A 94 12.30 7.28 -9.93
CA GLU A 94 11.53 7.49 -11.15
C GLU A 94 12.01 6.59 -12.30
N GLN A 95 13.32 6.50 -12.49
CA GLN A 95 13.92 5.67 -13.53
C GLN A 95 13.68 4.16 -13.30
N HIS A 96 13.64 3.73 -12.04
CA HIS A 96 13.57 2.32 -11.64
C HIS A 96 12.19 1.90 -11.10
N LEU A 97 11.17 2.75 -11.21
CA LEU A 97 9.87 2.56 -10.56
C LEU A 97 9.20 1.22 -10.92
N GLU A 98 9.22 0.83 -12.18
CA GLU A 98 8.62 -0.45 -12.61
C GLU A 98 9.39 -1.66 -12.07
N GLU A 99 10.73 -1.60 -12.03
CA GLU A 99 11.55 -2.68 -11.45
C GLU A 99 11.29 -2.83 -9.95
N ILE A 100 11.17 -1.71 -9.22
CA ILE A 100 10.82 -1.70 -7.79
C ILE A 100 9.47 -2.37 -7.58
N LYS A 101 8.46 -1.99 -8.38
CA LYS A 101 7.12 -2.60 -8.33
C LYS A 101 7.16 -4.10 -8.61
N GLU A 102 7.90 -4.54 -9.64
CA GLU A 102 8.03 -5.95 -9.98
C GLU A 102 8.65 -6.77 -8.85
N ARG A 103 9.69 -6.25 -8.20
CA ARG A 103 10.33 -6.91 -7.05
C ARG A 103 9.41 -6.96 -5.83
N LEU A 104 8.68 -5.90 -5.52
CA LEU A 104 7.71 -5.87 -4.41
C LEU A 104 6.53 -6.82 -4.66
N ARG A 105 6.03 -6.90 -5.90
CA ARG A 105 4.90 -7.76 -6.29
C ARG A 105 5.10 -9.25 -6.04
N VAL A 106 6.33 -9.69 -5.81
CA VAL A 106 6.64 -11.08 -5.45
C VAL A 106 6.01 -11.45 -4.10
N ARG A 107 5.85 -10.48 -3.19
CA ARG A 107 5.35 -10.72 -1.82
C ARG A 107 4.17 -9.84 -1.44
N TYR A 108 3.96 -8.75 -2.15
CA TYR A 108 3.04 -7.70 -1.72
C TYR A 108 2.10 -7.28 -2.85
N TYR A 109 0.89 -6.87 -2.49
CA TYR A 109 0.02 -6.14 -3.41
C TYR A 109 0.37 -4.65 -3.37
N PHE A 110 0.97 -4.14 -4.44
CA PHE A 110 1.41 -2.74 -4.49
C PHE A 110 0.23 -1.78 -4.72
N LEU A 111 -0.02 -0.89 -3.76
CA LEU A 111 -1.08 0.13 -3.82
C LEU A 111 -0.59 1.43 -4.44
N GLY A 112 0.63 1.87 -4.11
CA GLY A 112 1.19 3.08 -4.68
C GLY A 112 2.42 3.62 -3.96
N TYR A 113 3.04 4.61 -4.59
CA TYR A 113 4.11 5.43 -4.03
C TYR A 113 3.66 6.89 -4.06
N VAL A 114 3.66 7.53 -2.88
CA VAL A 114 3.24 8.92 -2.63
C VAL A 114 4.07 9.47 -1.46
N ASP A 115 4.51 10.73 -1.52
CA ASP A 115 5.21 11.43 -0.44
C ASP A 115 6.37 10.64 0.19
N ASN A 116 7.17 9.98 -0.66
CA ASN A 116 8.30 9.13 -0.27
C ASN A 116 7.95 7.86 0.53
N GLN A 117 6.67 7.45 0.51
CA GLN A 117 6.15 6.27 1.19
C GLN A 117 5.59 5.25 0.20
N TRP A 118 5.82 3.97 0.48
CA TRP A 118 5.40 2.84 -0.34
C TRP A 118 4.27 2.09 0.36
N HIS A 119 3.08 2.16 -0.23
CA HIS A 119 1.86 1.60 0.32
C HIS A 119 1.60 0.22 -0.28
N VAL A 120 1.40 -0.80 0.56
CA VAL A 120 1.15 -2.17 0.12
C VAL A 120 0.12 -2.89 0.99
N PHE A 121 -0.41 -3.99 0.47
CA PHE A 121 -0.98 -5.06 1.29
C PHE A 121 -0.05 -6.29 1.34
N VAL A 122 -0.02 -6.96 2.51
CA VAL A 122 0.75 -8.19 2.80
C VAL A 122 -0.13 -9.44 2.87
#